data_AF-A0A9E5YJ18-F1
#
_entry.id   AF-A0A9E5YJ18-F1
#
_cell.length_a   1.000
_cell.length_b   1.000
_cell.length_c   1.000
_cell.angle_alpha   90.00
_cell.angle_beta   90.00
_cell.angle_gamma   90.00
#
_symmetry.space_group_name_H-M   'P 1'
#
loop_
_entity.id
_entity.type
_entity.pdbx_description
1 polymer ?
#
loop_
_entity_poly.entity_id
_entity_poly.type
_entity_poly.pdbx_seq_one_letter_code
_entity_poly.pdbx_strand_id
1 'polypeptide(L)'
;MAEQSIQDRYFGLLKAHVAGPEEEQLALAAELGRELVFKDTPPEEIAEIHEEAIHRLAQEAPEMTLLDAAHLISAPLMEMLMAYGLAFREQLEGREREEEARRKSEERFRKVIENIFEYVPEGLLTFTNKLNLFRINKAFQDVVQKYSGKLNYTEQELTEIIIEQVKNRIINEDYTEIRIPKKRG
;
A
#
# COMPACT_ATOMS: atom_id res chain seq x y z
N MET A 1 -23.49 -3.96 25.90
CA MET A 1 -23.86 -2.54 25.82
C MET A 1 -23.60 -2.11 24.38
N ALA A 2 -24.59 -1.58 23.68
CA ALA A 2 -24.40 -1.14 22.30
C ALA A 2 -23.43 0.05 22.29
N GLU A 3 -22.48 0.06 21.36
CA GLU A 3 -21.58 1.19 21.15
C GLU A 3 -22.41 2.41 20.75
N GLN A 4 -22.23 3.52 21.48
CA GLN A 4 -22.99 4.74 21.26
C GLN A 4 -22.49 5.40 19.96
N SER A 5 -23.40 5.88 19.11
CA SER A 5 -23.02 6.48 17.83
C SER A 5 -22.14 7.72 18.02
N ILE A 6 -21.31 8.05 17.02
CA ILE A 6 -20.50 9.29 17.05
C ILE A 6 -21.41 10.51 17.16
N GLN A 7 -22.55 10.50 16.47
CA GLN A 7 -23.58 11.54 16.53
C GLN A 7 -24.09 11.74 17.97
N ASP A 8 -24.42 10.66 18.68
CA ASP A 8 -24.93 10.75 20.05
C ASP A 8 -23.86 11.22 21.05
N ARG A 9 -22.61 10.76 20.87
CA ARG A 9 -21.47 11.20 21.68
C ARG A 9 -21.17 12.68 21.46
N TYR A 10 -21.18 13.12 20.20
CA TYR A 10 -20.98 14.53 19.86
C TYR A 10 -22.11 15.42 20.37
N PHE A 11 -23.37 14.98 20.26
CA PHE A 11 -24.49 15.70 20.86
C PHE A 11 -24.34 15.83 22.38
N GLY A 12 -24.00 14.73 23.06
CA GLY A 12 -23.80 14.70 24.51
C GLY A 12 -22.71 15.68 24.98
N LEU A 13 -21.55 15.69 24.31
CA LEU A 13 -20.47 16.62 24.66
C LEU A 13 -20.83 18.07 24.33
N LEU A 14 -21.50 18.33 23.20
CA LEU A 14 -21.90 19.69 22.81
C LEU A 14 -22.87 20.26 23.84
N LYS A 15 -23.87 19.47 24.24
CA LYS A 15 -24.82 19.84 25.29
C LYS A 15 -24.13 20.13 26.62
N ALA A 16 -23.18 19.28 27.03
CA ALA A 16 -22.41 19.49 28.26
C ALA A 16 -21.58 20.77 28.19
N HIS A 17 -20.88 20.99 27.08
CA HIS A 17 -20.04 22.18 26.87
C HIS A 17 -20.86 23.48 26.90
N VAL A 18 -22.05 23.48 26.29
CA VAL A 18 -22.95 24.63 26.32
C VAL A 18 -23.48 24.90 27.74
N ALA A 19 -23.70 23.87 28.54
CA ALA A 19 -24.14 24.02 29.94
C ALA A 19 -23.00 24.48 30.88
N GLY A 20 -21.76 24.10 30.58
CA GLY A 20 -20.57 24.41 31.37
C GLY A 20 -19.31 24.09 30.56
N PRO A 21 -18.64 25.09 29.96
CA PRO A 21 -17.48 24.85 29.12
C PRO A 21 -16.27 24.38 29.93
N GLU A 22 -15.80 23.17 29.69
CA GLU A 22 -14.58 22.62 30.28
C GLU A 22 -13.65 22.02 29.20
N GLU A 23 -12.37 21.85 29.55
CA GLU A 23 -11.38 21.22 28.66
C GLU A 23 -11.73 19.77 28.31
N GLU A 24 -12.42 19.06 29.20
CA GLU A 24 -12.78 17.65 28.97
C GLU A 24 -13.66 17.47 27.72
N GLN A 25 -14.62 18.37 27.48
CA GLN A 25 -15.47 18.26 26.29
C GLN A 25 -14.70 18.56 25.00
N LEU A 26 -13.72 19.47 25.06
CA LEU A 26 -12.84 19.74 23.92
C LEU A 26 -11.93 18.54 23.64
N ALA A 27 -11.34 17.93 24.67
CA ALA A 27 -10.55 16.71 24.52
C ALA A 27 -11.35 15.56 23.88
N LEU A 28 -12.61 15.38 24.30
CA LEU A 28 -13.53 14.41 23.68
C LEU A 28 -13.86 14.75 22.22
N ALA A 29 -14.07 16.03 21.89
CA ALA A 29 -14.26 16.46 20.51
C ALA A 29 -13.04 16.14 19.64
N ALA A 30 -11.82 16.35 20.17
CA ALA A 30 -10.59 15.97 19.49
C ALA A 30 -10.48 14.45 19.27
N GLU A 31 -10.89 13.63 20.25
CA GLU A 31 -10.93 12.18 20.12
C GLU A 31 -11.87 11.72 19.01
N LEU A 32 -13.07 12.30 18.94
CA LEU A 32 -14.03 12.02 17.86
C LEU A 32 -13.44 12.38 16.49
N GLY A 33 -12.75 13.52 16.39
CA GLY A 33 -12.07 13.94 15.16
C GLY A 33 -11.04 12.92 14.68
N ARG A 34 -10.23 12.39 15.58
CA ARG A 34 -9.26 11.31 15.27
C ARG A 34 -9.94 10.00 14.90
N GLU A 35 -11.02 9.64 15.60
CA GLU A 35 -11.78 8.42 15.35
C GLU A 35 -12.40 8.40 13.94
N LEU A 36 -12.89 9.54 13.46
CA LEU A 36 -13.44 9.69 12.12
C LEU A 36 -12.40 9.40 11.03
N VAL A 37 -11.15 9.87 11.21
CA VAL A 37 -10.04 9.53 10.30
C VAL A 37 -9.78 8.03 10.30
N PHE A 38 -9.74 7.40 11.48
CA PHE A 38 -9.53 5.96 11.58
C PHE A 38 -10.63 5.14 10.89
N LYS A 39 -11.86 5.66 10.86
CA LYS A 39 -13.01 5.06 10.17
C LYS A 39 -13.09 5.45 8.68
N ASP A 40 -12.06 6.10 8.12
CA ASP A 40 -12.04 6.64 6.75
C ASP A 40 -13.28 7.51 6.44
N THR A 41 -13.80 8.21 7.46
CA THR A 41 -14.99 9.06 7.32
C THR A 41 -14.57 10.42 6.76
N PRO A 42 -15.24 10.95 5.72
CA PRO A 42 -14.86 12.21 5.10
C PRO A 42 -15.22 13.42 5.99
N PRO A 43 -14.52 14.55 5.87
CA PRO A 43 -14.71 15.70 6.76
C PRO A 43 -16.08 16.38 6.62
N GLU A 44 -16.79 16.18 5.52
CA GLU A 44 -18.16 16.70 5.32
C GLU A 44 -19.13 16.14 6.36
N GLU A 45 -18.92 14.90 6.80
CA GLU A 45 -19.72 14.25 7.84
C GLU A 45 -19.57 14.95 9.20
N ILE A 46 -18.45 15.64 9.45
CA ILE A 46 -18.29 16.47 10.65
C ILE A 46 -19.31 17.60 10.66
N ALA A 47 -19.56 18.22 9.51
CA ALA A 47 -20.54 19.29 9.39
C ALA A 47 -21.96 18.74 9.64
N GLU A 48 -22.28 17.56 9.09
CA GLU A 48 -23.58 16.91 9.30
C GLU A 48 -23.79 16.51 10.77
N ILE A 49 -22.79 15.91 11.41
CA ILE A 49 -22.80 15.58 12.84
C ILE A 49 -23.05 16.85 13.69
N HIS A 50 -22.40 17.96 13.33
CA HIS A 50 -22.53 19.21 14.05
C HIS A 50 -23.89 19.86 13.84
N GLU A 51 -24.39 19.88 12.60
CA GLU A 51 -25.72 20.42 12.26
C GLU A 51 -26.83 19.66 13.01
N GLU A 52 -26.79 18.33 13.01
CA GLU A 52 -27.74 17.49 13.73
C GLU A 52 -27.68 17.75 15.25
N ALA A 53 -26.48 17.91 15.81
CA ALA A 53 -26.31 18.20 17.23
C ALA A 53 -26.86 19.59 17.61
N ILE A 54 -26.67 20.61 16.77
CA ILE A 54 -27.29 21.93 16.96
C ILE A 54 -28.82 21.82 16.88
N HIS A 55 -29.34 21.06 15.89
CA HIS A 55 -30.78 20.88 15.73
C HIS A 55 -31.41 20.27 16.99
N ARG A 56 -30.80 19.20 17.52
CA ARG A 56 -31.23 18.57 18.78
C ARG A 56 -31.10 19.51 19.98
N LEU A 57 -30.03 20.29 20.05
CA LEU A 57 -29.83 21.26 21.14
C LEU A 57 -30.93 22.34 21.14
N ALA A 58 -31.31 22.85 19.96
CA ALA A 58 -32.38 23.82 19.82
C ALA A 58 -33.75 23.27 20.25
N GLN A 59 -34.00 21.98 20.04
CA GLN A 59 -35.22 21.33 20.54
C GLN A 59 -35.22 21.18 22.06
N GLU A 60 -34.07 20.88 22.67
CA GLU A 60 -33.96 20.65 24.13
C GLU A 60 -33.83 21.94 24.95
N ALA A 61 -33.37 23.04 24.35
CA ALA A 61 -33.17 24.33 25.01
C ALA A 61 -33.78 25.49 24.18
N PRO A 62 -35.11 25.56 24.01
CA PRO A 62 -35.76 26.55 23.14
C PRO A 62 -35.61 28.00 23.61
N GLU A 63 -35.29 28.21 24.89
CA GLU A 63 -35.08 29.54 25.48
C GLU A 63 -33.68 30.11 25.25
N MET A 64 -32.75 29.29 24.73
CA MET A 64 -31.38 29.71 24.47
C MET A 64 -31.34 30.64 23.27
N THR A 65 -30.72 31.82 23.42
CA THR A 65 -30.60 32.73 22.29
C THR A 65 -29.49 32.30 21.35
N LEU A 66 -29.62 32.68 20.07
CA LEU A 66 -28.56 32.46 19.08
C LEU A 66 -27.21 33.07 19.53
N LEU A 67 -27.26 34.19 20.26
CA LEU A 67 -26.06 34.88 20.74
C LEU A 67 -25.34 34.07 21.84
N ASP A 68 -26.10 33.43 22.73
CA ASP A 68 -25.57 32.56 23.78
C ASP A 68 -24.94 31.31 23.17
N ALA A 69 -25.59 30.71 22.17
CA ALA A 69 -25.11 29.51 21.51
C ALA A 69 -23.89 29.76 20.61
N ALA A 70 -23.85 30.88 19.88
CA ALA A 70 -22.85 31.11 18.82
C ALA A 70 -21.39 31.00 19.30
N HIS A 71 -21.09 31.43 20.52
CA HIS A 71 -19.73 31.34 21.07
C HIS A 71 -19.39 29.95 21.63
N LEU A 72 -20.40 29.17 22.02
CA LEU A 72 -20.24 27.89 22.70
C LEU A 72 -20.21 26.72 21.72
N ILE A 73 -20.93 26.81 20.60
CA ILE A 73 -21.01 25.70 19.64
C ILE A 73 -19.77 25.59 18.75
N SER A 74 -19.07 26.71 18.49
CA SER A 74 -17.93 26.71 17.57
C SER A 74 -16.69 26.01 18.14
N ALA A 75 -16.45 26.06 19.45
CA ALA A 75 -15.23 25.52 20.04
C ALA A 75 -15.14 23.98 19.89
N PRO A 76 -16.17 23.18 20.22
CA PRO A 76 -16.12 21.74 19.99
C PRO A 76 -16.02 21.35 18.51
N LEU A 77 -16.67 22.10 17.60
CA LEU A 77 -16.53 21.86 16.16
C LEU A 77 -15.09 22.09 15.69
N MET A 78 -14.50 23.23 16.06
CA MET A 78 -13.14 23.57 15.68
C MET A 78 -12.14 22.54 16.20
N GLU A 79 -12.32 22.09 17.44
CA GLU A 79 -11.46 21.08 18.04
C GLU A 79 -11.54 19.74 17.30
N MET A 80 -12.76 19.29 16.95
CA MET A 80 -12.97 18.08 16.15
C MET A 80 -12.32 18.19 14.76
N LEU A 81 -12.48 19.33 14.09
CA LEU A 81 -11.88 19.59 12.77
C LEU A 81 -10.35 19.68 12.82
N MET A 82 -9.78 20.31 13.83
CA MET A 82 -8.33 20.41 14.00
C MET A 82 -7.71 19.03 14.23
N ALA A 83 -8.30 18.24 15.12
CA ALA A 83 -7.83 16.89 15.42
C ALA A 83 -7.98 15.96 14.21
N TYR A 84 -9.09 16.04 13.48
CA TYR A 84 -9.29 15.36 12.21
C TYR A 84 -8.18 15.73 11.22
N GLY A 85 -7.98 17.03 10.98
CA GLY A 85 -6.99 17.50 10.01
C GLY A 85 -5.55 17.10 10.34
N LEU A 86 -5.19 17.05 11.63
CA LEU A 86 -3.87 16.56 12.06
C LEU A 86 -3.74 15.06 11.80
N ALA A 87 -4.69 14.26 12.27
CA ALA A 87 -4.66 12.81 12.09
C ALA A 87 -4.69 12.41 10.61
N PHE A 88 -5.46 13.12 9.78
CA PHE A 88 -5.51 12.88 8.34
C PHE A 88 -4.17 13.15 7.66
N ARG A 89 -3.48 14.25 8.03
CA ARG A 89 -2.12 14.52 7.52
C ARG A 89 -1.12 13.45 7.95
N GLU A 90 -1.16 13.04 9.21
CA GLU A 90 -0.28 11.97 9.71
C GLU A 90 -0.52 10.65 8.97
N GLN A 91 -1.77 10.29 8.69
CA GLN A 91 -2.13 9.12 7.91
C GLN A 91 -1.62 9.22 6.47
N LEU A 92 -1.75 10.39 5.84
CA LEU A 92 -1.26 10.64 4.48
C LEU A 92 0.26 10.52 4.39
N GLU A 93 0.99 11.20 5.29
CA GLU A 93 2.44 11.10 5.36
C GLU A 93 2.90 9.66 5.63
N GLY A 94 2.17 8.91 6.47
CA GLY A 94 2.41 7.49 6.71
C GLY A 94 2.32 6.67 5.41
N ARG A 95 1.24 6.84 4.65
CA ARG A 95 1.03 6.16 3.36
C ARG A 95 2.12 6.50 2.35
N GLU A 96 2.52 7.76 2.26
CA GLU A 96 3.60 8.20 1.35
C GLU A 96 4.95 7.56 1.71
N ARG A 97 5.29 7.48 3.00
CA ARG A 97 6.54 6.84 3.45
C ARG A 97 6.54 5.34 3.16
N GLU A 98 5.41 4.66 3.37
CA GLU A 98 5.27 3.24 3.05
C GLU A 98 5.43 2.98 1.54
N GLU A 99 4.81 3.81 0.70
CA GLU A 99 4.94 3.71 -0.74
C GLU A 99 6.39 3.96 -1.20
N GLU A 100 7.05 4.98 -0.64
CA GLU A 100 8.44 5.27 -0.99
C GLU A 100 9.38 4.14 -0.55
N ALA A 101 9.18 3.58 0.66
CA ALA A 101 9.94 2.45 1.14
C ALA A 101 9.75 1.22 0.24
N ARG A 102 8.51 0.95 -0.19
CA ARG A 102 8.20 -0.12 -1.15
C ARG A 102 8.93 0.08 -2.46
N ARG A 103 8.81 1.28 -3.06
CA ARG A 103 9.51 1.63 -4.31
C ARG A 103 11.03 1.47 -4.19
N LYS A 104 11.64 1.97 -3.13
CA LYS A 104 13.09 1.84 -2.88
C LYS A 104 13.50 0.37 -2.74
N SER A 105 12.69 -0.46 -2.09
CA SER A 105 12.98 -1.89 -1.95
C SER A 105 12.89 -2.63 -3.30
N GLU A 106 11.89 -2.31 -4.12
CA GLU A 106 11.71 -2.89 -5.46
C GLU A 106 12.86 -2.49 -6.40
N GLU A 107 13.29 -1.23 -6.37
CA GLU A 107 14.45 -0.76 -7.13
C GLU A 107 15.75 -1.43 -6.69
N ARG A 108 15.96 -1.59 -5.37
CA ARG A 108 17.12 -2.34 -4.85
C ARG A 108 17.10 -3.78 -5.33
N PHE A 109 15.95 -4.45 -5.23
CA PHE A 109 15.81 -5.83 -5.72
C PHE A 109 16.09 -5.92 -7.22
N ARG A 110 15.53 -5.01 -8.03
CA ARG A 110 15.79 -4.95 -9.47
C ARG A 110 17.27 -4.82 -9.77
N LYS A 111 17.97 -3.88 -9.11
CA LYS A 111 19.42 -3.68 -9.29
C LYS A 111 20.22 -4.91 -8.88
N VAL A 112 19.85 -5.60 -7.81
CA VAL A 112 20.50 -6.85 -7.39
C VAL A 112 20.34 -7.90 -8.50
N ILE A 113 19.14 -8.09 -9.03
CA ILE A 113 18.90 -9.03 -10.14
C ILE A 113 19.70 -8.63 -11.38
N GLU A 114 19.71 -7.35 -11.76
CA GLU A 114 20.50 -6.87 -12.89
C GLU A 114 21.99 -7.16 -12.72
N ASN A 115 22.55 -6.88 -11.54
CA ASN A 115 23.95 -7.17 -11.23
C ASN A 115 24.25 -8.68 -11.29
N ILE A 116 23.35 -9.54 -10.79
CA ILE A 116 23.51 -11.01 -10.90
C ILE A 116 23.62 -11.40 -12.38
N PHE A 117 22.74 -10.87 -13.24
CA PHE A 117 22.78 -11.17 -14.67
C PHE A 117 24.01 -10.59 -15.38
N GLU A 118 24.55 -9.48 -14.91
CA GLU A 118 25.71 -8.84 -15.54
C GLU A 118 27.03 -9.51 -15.16
N TYR A 119 27.20 -9.90 -13.88
CA TYR A 119 28.50 -10.26 -13.33
C TYR A 119 28.67 -11.75 -12.98
N VAL A 120 27.62 -12.57 -12.97
CA VAL A 120 27.76 -14.01 -12.73
C VAL A 120 28.48 -14.68 -13.93
N PRO A 121 29.62 -15.35 -13.69
CA PRO A 121 30.40 -15.97 -14.77
C PRO A 121 29.77 -17.26 -15.31
N GLU A 122 28.81 -17.86 -14.59
CA GLU A 122 28.06 -19.03 -15.04
C GLU A 122 26.92 -18.66 -15.99
N GLY A 123 26.63 -19.51 -16.97
CA GLY A 123 25.47 -19.34 -17.85
C GLY A 123 24.15 -19.48 -17.07
N LEU A 124 23.36 -18.40 -17.05
CA LEU A 124 22.11 -18.31 -16.32
C LEU A 124 20.92 -18.26 -17.28
N LEU A 125 19.94 -19.11 -17.04
CA LEU A 125 18.63 -19.12 -17.69
C LEU A 125 17.57 -18.90 -16.60
N THR A 126 16.63 -17.99 -16.83
CA THR A 126 15.49 -17.80 -15.94
C THR A 126 14.19 -18.01 -16.68
N PHE A 127 13.28 -18.69 -16.02
CA PHE A 127 11.97 -19.04 -16.55
C PHE A 127 10.89 -18.42 -15.67
N THR A 128 9.76 -18.10 -16.28
CA THR A 128 8.53 -17.80 -15.52
C THR A 128 7.97 -19.07 -14.88
N ASN A 129 7.00 -18.92 -13.99
CA ASN A 129 6.24 -20.05 -13.44
C ASN A 129 5.51 -20.91 -14.50
N LYS A 130 5.29 -20.37 -15.71
CA LYS A 130 4.73 -21.09 -16.86
C LYS A 130 5.82 -21.71 -17.76
N LEU A 131 7.06 -21.76 -17.28
CA LEU A 131 8.24 -22.26 -18.01
C LEU A 131 8.55 -21.51 -19.31
N ASN A 132 8.07 -20.28 -19.46
CA ASN A 132 8.50 -19.42 -20.57
C ASN A 132 9.86 -18.83 -20.23
N LEU A 133 10.80 -18.85 -21.18
CA LEU A 133 12.10 -18.21 -20.99
C LEU A 133 11.87 -16.71 -20.77
N PHE A 134 12.35 -16.21 -19.64
CA PHE A 134 12.21 -14.81 -19.25
C PHE A 134 13.48 -14.01 -19.58
N ARG A 135 14.65 -14.54 -19.20
CA ARG A 135 15.93 -13.86 -19.40
C ARG A 135 17.09 -14.85 -19.43
N ILE A 136 18.13 -14.49 -20.18
CA ILE A 136 19.43 -15.17 -20.23
C ILE A 136 20.54 -14.16 -19.93
N ASN A 137 21.65 -14.61 -19.35
CA ASN A 137 22.82 -13.76 -19.15
C ASN A 137 23.87 -13.89 -20.27
N LYS A 138 24.87 -13.01 -20.26
CA LYS A 138 25.94 -12.98 -21.27
C LYS A 138 26.79 -14.26 -21.24
N ALA A 139 27.13 -14.77 -20.06
CA ALA A 139 27.92 -16.00 -19.95
C ALA A 139 27.25 -17.20 -20.63
N PHE A 140 25.92 -17.30 -20.59
CA PHE A 140 25.18 -18.31 -21.35
C PHE A 140 25.34 -18.13 -22.87
N GLN A 141 25.22 -16.89 -23.35
CA GLN A 141 25.42 -16.56 -24.76
C GLN A 141 26.85 -16.91 -25.22
N ASP A 142 27.86 -16.60 -24.40
CA ASP A 142 29.26 -16.93 -24.69
C ASP A 142 29.49 -18.44 -24.78
N VAL A 143 28.82 -19.25 -23.94
CA VAL A 143 28.84 -20.72 -24.03
C VAL A 143 28.22 -21.18 -25.34
N VAL A 144 27.04 -20.69 -25.71
CA VAL A 144 26.38 -21.05 -26.97
C VAL A 144 27.27 -20.72 -28.16
N GLN A 145 27.81 -19.50 -28.21
CA GLN A 145 28.70 -19.03 -29.28
C GLN A 145 29.94 -19.92 -29.41
N LYS A 146 30.54 -20.31 -28.29
CA LYS A 146 31.76 -21.14 -28.27
C LYS A 146 31.55 -22.56 -28.78
N TYR A 147 30.35 -23.12 -28.59
CA TYR A 147 30.08 -24.54 -28.88
C TYR A 147 29.19 -24.79 -30.09
N SER A 148 28.43 -23.80 -30.59
CA SER A 148 27.55 -23.91 -31.77
C SER A 148 28.28 -24.51 -32.98
N GLY A 149 29.40 -23.92 -33.39
CA GLY A 149 30.21 -24.40 -34.51
C GLY A 149 30.85 -25.77 -34.28
N LYS A 150 31.21 -26.12 -33.04
CA LYS A 150 31.80 -27.44 -32.71
C LYS A 150 30.77 -28.57 -32.79
N LEU A 151 29.52 -28.24 -32.49
CA LEU A 151 28.39 -29.16 -32.47
C LEU A 151 27.60 -29.18 -33.79
N ASN A 152 28.02 -28.40 -34.80
CA ASN A 152 27.34 -28.24 -36.08
C ASN A 152 25.90 -27.68 -35.95
N TYR A 153 25.67 -26.78 -35.00
CA TYR A 153 24.41 -26.03 -34.85
C TYR A 153 24.65 -24.55 -35.12
N THR A 154 23.60 -23.84 -35.54
CA THR A 154 23.59 -22.38 -35.37
C THR A 154 23.45 -22.01 -33.89
N GLU A 155 23.82 -20.79 -33.51
CA GLU A 155 23.64 -20.32 -32.12
C GLU A 155 22.17 -20.36 -31.69
N GLN A 156 21.25 -20.02 -32.60
CA GLN A 156 19.83 -20.08 -32.35
C GLN A 156 19.34 -21.53 -32.16
N GLU A 157 19.72 -22.44 -33.05
CA GLU A 157 19.37 -23.87 -32.93
C GLU A 157 19.88 -24.47 -31.62
N LEU A 158 21.13 -24.18 -31.24
CA LEU A 158 21.71 -24.69 -30.00
C LEU A 158 20.99 -24.11 -28.77
N THR A 159 20.64 -22.83 -28.79
CA THR A 159 19.90 -22.18 -27.71
C THR A 159 18.53 -22.82 -27.50
N GLU A 160 17.78 -23.04 -28.59
CA GLU A 160 16.46 -23.68 -28.54
C GLU A 160 16.56 -25.11 -27.99
N ILE A 161 17.54 -25.89 -28.44
CA ILE A 161 17.76 -27.26 -27.93
C ILE A 161 18.06 -27.25 -26.42
N ILE A 162 18.92 -26.34 -25.95
CA ILE A 162 19.24 -26.24 -24.52
C ILE A 162 18.00 -25.90 -23.73
N ILE A 163 17.25 -24.89 -24.16
CA ILE A 163 16.04 -24.43 -23.47
C ILE A 163 15.02 -25.56 -23.36
N GLU A 164 14.76 -26.28 -24.45
CA GLU A 164 13.79 -27.39 -24.45
C GLU A 164 14.26 -28.55 -23.57
N GLN A 165 15.55 -28.90 -23.58
CA GLN A 165 16.07 -29.92 -22.65
C GLN A 165 15.95 -29.48 -21.18
N VAL A 166 16.28 -28.22 -20.87
CA VAL A 166 16.15 -27.68 -19.50
C VAL A 166 14.69 -27.67 -19.04
N LYS A 167 13.75 -27.23 -19.89
CA LYS A 167 12.32 -27.27 -19.56
C LYS A 167 11.84 -28.69 -19.26
N ASN A 168 12.17 -29.64 -20.14
CA ASN A 168 11.78 -31.05 -19.96
C ASN A 168 12.34 -31.63 -18.65
N ARG A 169 13.57 -31.26 -18.29
CA ARG A 169 14.19 -31.66 -17.02
C ARG A 169 13.49 -31.05 -15.81
N ILE A 170 13.16 -29.76 -15.83
CA ILE A 170 12.39 -29.09 -14.76
C ILE A 170 11.02 -29.76 -14.57
N ILE A 171 10.31 -30.08 -15.66
CA ILE A 171 9.00 -30.77 -15.62
C ILE A 171 9.13 -32.16 -14.96
N ASN A 172 10.25 -32.84 -15.19
CA ASN A 172 10.53 -34.15 -14.62
C ASN A 172 11.21 -34.09 -13.23
N GLU A 173 11.31 -32.90 -12.62
CA GLU A 173 12.00 -32.66 -11.34
C GLU A 173 13.46 -33.18 -11.31
N ASP A 174 14.11 -33.17 -12.47
CA ASP A 174 15.47 -33.66 -12.67
C ASP A 174 16.44 -32.49 -12.83
N TYR A 175 17.21 -32.20 -11.80
CA TYR A 175 18.15 -31.08 -11.76
C TYR A 175 19.60 -31.48 -12.10
N THR A 176 19.77 -32.56 -12.86
CA THR A 176 21.08 -33.09 -13.26
C THR A 176 21.56 -32.56 -14.62
N GLU A 177 22.64 -33.14 -15.16
CA GLU A 177 23.26 -32.72 -16.40
C GLU A 177 22.36 -32.90 -17.65
N ILE A 178 22.51 -31.96 -18.59
CA ILE A 178 21.98 -32.08 -19.95
C ILE A 178 23.09 -32.53 -20.90
N ARG A 179 22.74 -33.33 -21.91
CA ARG A 179 23.70 -33.83 -22.91
C ARG A 179 23.22 -33.44 -24.30
N ILE A 180 24.04 -32.68 -25.00
CA ILE A 180 23.73 -32.20 -26.36
C ILE A 180 24.56 -33.01 -27.35
N PRO A 181 23.94 -33.86 -28.19
CA PRO A 181 24.66 -34.60 -29.22
C PRO A 181 25.13 -33.65 -30.33
N LYS A 182 26.22 -34.00 -31.02
CA LYS A 182 26.66 -33.27 -32.22
C LYS A 182 25.70 -33.54 -33.39
N LYS A 183 25.27 -32.49 -34.11
CA LYS A 183 24.47 -32.63 -35.35
C LYS A 183 25.30 -33.35 -36.40
N ARG A 184 24.79 -34.46 -36.94
CA ARG A 184 25.41 -35.09 -38.11
C ARG A 184 25.30 -34.09 -39.27
N GLY A 185 26.46 -33.68 -39.78
CA GLY A 185 26.56 -32.79 -40.95
C GLY A 185 26.17 -33.50 -42.22
#